data_AF-A0A535XPI8-F1
#
_entry.id   AF-A0A535XPI8-F1
#
_cell.length_a   1.000
_cell.length_b   1.000
_cell.length_c   1.000
_cell.angle_alpha   90.00
_cell.angle_beta   90.00
_cell.angle_gamma   90.00
#
_symmetry.space_group_name_H-M   'P 1'
#
loop_
_entity.id
_entity.type
_entity.pdbx_description
1 polymer ?
#
loop_
_entity_poly.entity_id
_entity_poly.type
_entity_poly.pdbx_seq_one_letter_code
_entity_poly.pdbx_strand_id
1 'polypeptide(L)'
;EATQAAFLFYSLGLAGHALVQILARVYFASRDTTTPLALTLISIGSNVVLSVTLALGLNMGINGLALANSIATLLEAALLFILLASRARLRLVGLGVETLKQLSASLLMGVAMFGFIRVTNLPFDLFVDPPKLVLALQTILAAAVGGLVYLAAAYLLRIGELQEIVAVVRARVMRKRGP
;
A
#
# COMPACT_ATOMS: atom_id res chain seq x y z
N GLU A 1 -6.21 4.91 21.34
CA GLU A 1 -7.06 5.45 20.25
C GLU A 1 -6.29 6.35 19.28
N ALA A 2 -5.57 7.37 19.75
CA ALA A 2 -4.80 8.28 18.87
C ALA A 2 -3.83 7.57 17.90
N THR A 3 -3.13 6.52 18.35
CA THR A 3 -2.20 5.75 17.51
C THR A 3 -2.91 5.02 16.37
N GLN A 4 -4.08 4.43 16.61
CA GLN A 4 -4.81 3.69 15.57
C GLN A 4 -5.26 4.62 14.43
N ALA A 5 -5.78 5.80 14.77
CA ALA A 5 -6.19 6.80 13.78
C ALA A 5 -5.00 7.30 12.95
N ALA A 6 -3.84 7.55 13.58
CA ALA A 6 -2.63 7.93 12.87
C ALA A 6 -2.17 6.84 11.88
N PHE A 7 -2.20 5.56 12.29
CA PHE A 7 -1.86 4.43 11.42
C PHE A 7 -2.82 4.29 10.23
N LEU A 8 -4.12 4.56 10.43
CA LEU A 8 -5.08 4.60 9.32
C LEU A 8 -4.70 5.66 8.30
N PHE A 9 -4.34 6.87 8.73
CA PHE A 9 -3.90 7.91 7.81
C PHE A 9 -2.60 7.56 7.09
N TYR A 10 -1.61 7.01 7.80
CA TYR A 10 -0.37 6.53 7.17
C TYR A 10 -0.60 5.43 6.13
N SER A 11 -1.59 4.56 6.33
CA SER A 11 -1.88 3.49 5.38
C SER A 11 -2.25 4.00 3.99
N LEU A 12 -2.87 5.19 3.90
CA LEU A 12 -3.21 5.84 2.64
C LEU A 12 -1.95 6.24 1.86
N GLY A 13 -0.87 6.61 2.56
CA GLY A 13 0.40 7.01 1.96
C GLY A 13 1.29 5.87 1.50
N LEU A 14 1.02 4.62 1.92
CA LEU A 14 1.90 3.48 1.63
C LEU A 14 2.09 3.22 0.14
N ALA A 15 1.01 3.30 -0.64
CA ALA A 15 1.08 3.16 -2.10
C ALA A 15 1.95 4.27 -2.72
N GLY A 16 1.83 5.51 -2.21
CA GLY A 16 2.68 6.63 -2.60
C GLY A 16 4.16 6.37 -2.30
N HIS A 17 4.49 5.91 -1.08
CA HIS A 17 5.87 5.60 -0.70
C HIS A 17 6.49 4.54 -1.60
N ALA A 18 5.74 3.47 -1.91
CA ALA A 18 6.20 2.43 -2.82
C ALA A 18 6.46 2.98 -4.24
N LEU A 19 5.54 3.81 -4.75
CA LEU A 19 5.68 4.44 -6.06
C LEU A 19 6.86 5.39 -6.14
N VAL A 20 7.04 6.28 -5.14
CA VAL A 20 8.19 7.21 -5.10
C VAL A 20 9.50 6.43 -5.16
N GLN A 21 9.65 5.34 -4.40
CA GLN A 21 10.87 4.52 -4.42
C GLN A 21 11.15 3.90 -5.79
N ILE A 22 10.12 3.41 -6.48
CA ILE A 22 10.28 2.82 -7.81
C ILE A 22 10.59 3.91 -8.84
N LEU A 23 9.79 4.97 -8.87
CA LEU A 23 9.89 6.05 -9.85
C LEU A 23 11.24 6.78 -9.71
N ALA A 24 11.69 7.09 -8.50
CA ALA A 24 13.00 7.71 -8.28
C ALA A 24 14.15 6.89 -8.89
N ARG A 25 14.11 5.55 -8.75
CA ARG A 25 15.09 4.66 -9.39
C ARG A 25 15.04 4.72 -10.91
N VAL A 26 13.85 4.86 -11.51
CA VAL A 26 13.70 5.02 -12.97
C VAL A 26 14.34 6.33 -13.46
N TYR A 27 14.13 7.42 -12.73
CA TYR A 27 14.77 8.71 -13.03
C TYR A 27 16.29 8.63 -12.94
N PHE A 28 16.83 8.02 -11.89
CA PHE A 28 18.26 7.80 -11.74
C PHE A 28 18.86 6.92 -12.84
N ALA A 29 18.17 5.84 -13.23
CA ALA A 29 18.59 5.01 -14.35
C ALA A 29 18.60 5.77 -15.68
N SER A 30 17.72 6.77 -15.83
CA SER A 30 17.63 7.65 -16.99
C SER A 30 18.62 8.83 -16.94
N ARG A 31 19.56 8.83 -15.98
CA ARG A 31 20.53 9.91 -15.71
C ARG A 31 19.89 11.27 -15.38
N ASP A 32 18.65 11.27 -14.91
CA ASP A 32 17.97 12.46 -14.41
C ASP A 32 17.89 12.42 -12.89
N THR A 33 18.70 13.24 -12.22
CA THR A 33 18.73 13.37 -10.77
C THR A 33 18.03 14.63 -10.28
N THR A 34 17.77 15.60 -11.17
CA THR A 34 17.24 16.92 -10.80
C THR A 34 15.73 16.89 -10.68
N THR A 35 15.04 16.16 -11.56
CA THR A 35 13.58 16.02 -11.51
C THR A 35 13.09 15.37 -10.20
N PRO A 36 13.61 14.20 -9.77
CA PRO A 36 13.18 13.62 -8.51
C PRO A 36 13.49 14.52 -7.31
N LEU A 37 14.66 15.16 -7.29
CA LEU A 37 15.04 16.08 -6.21
C LEU A 37 14.07 17.27 -6.09
N ALA A 38 13.74 17.91 -7.23
CA ALA A 38 12.83 19.06 -7.24
C ALA A 38 11.42 18.67 -6.75
N LEU A 39 10.91 17.50 -7.16
CA LEU A 39 9.61 17.01 -6.71
C LEU A 39 9.61 16.64 -5.22
N THR A 40 10.68 16.03 -4.71
CA THR A 40 10.83 15.77 -3.27
C THR A 40 10.84 17.07 -2.47
N LEU A 41 11.48 18.13 -2.95
CA LEU A 41 11.44 19.44 -2.30
C LEU A 41 10.03 20.05 -2.28
N ILE A 42 9.29 19.94 -3.39
CA ILE A 42 7.88 20.37 -3.46
C ILE A 42 7.01 19.54 -2.50
N SER A 43 7.25 18.23 -2.41
CA SER A 43 6.58 17.32 -1.48
C SER A 43 6.83 17.69 -0.03
N ILE A 44 8.08 17.94 0.36
CA ILE A 44 8.44 18.41 1.70
C ILE A 44 7.76 19.75 2.01
N GLY A 45 7.81 20.71 1.08
CA GLY A 45 7.11 21.99 1.25
C GLY A 45 5.60 21.82 1.44
N SER A 46 4.98 20.98 0.62
CA SER A 46 3.56 20.65 0.71
C SER A 46 3.22 19.95 2.02
N ASN A 47 4.07 19.02 2.47
CA ASN A 47 3.94 18.32 3.75
C ASN A 47 3.96 19.31 4.92
N VAL A 48 4.89 20.26 4.94
CA VAL A 48 4.98 21.26 6.01
C VAL A 48 3.73 22.14 6.02
N VAL A 49 3.30 22.65 4.86
CA VAL A 49 2.10 23.49 4.76
C VAL A 49 0.85 22.72 5.20
N LEU A 50 0.68 21.48 4.72
CA LEU A 50 -0.43 20.60 5.12
C LEU A 50 -0.36 20.24 6.60
N SER A 51 0.82 19.97 7.12
CA SER A 51 1.03 19.63 8.53
C SER A 51 0.62 20.77 9.43
N VAL A 52 1.04 22.01 9.11
CA VAL A 52 0.64 23.20 9.88
C VAL A 52 -0.86 23.42 9.78
N THR A 53 -1.45 23.35 8.59
CA THR A 53 -2.89 23.60 8.39
C THR A 53 -3.79 22.53 9.01
N LEU A 54 -3.48 21.23 8.85
CA LEU A 54 -4.28 20.14 9.40
C LEU A 54 -4.03 19.91 10.88
N ALA A 55 -2.77 19.93 11.34
CA ALA A 55 -2.46 19.62 12.74
C ALA A 55 -2.88 20.76 13.67
N LEU A 56 -2.61 22.02 13.30
CA LEU A 56 -2.93 23.19 14.11
C LEU A 56 -4.30 23.79 13.78
N GLY A 57 -4.68 23.83 12.50
CA GLY A 57 -5.95 24.45 12.08
C GLY A 57 -7.19 23.61 12.38
N LEU A 58 -7.14 22.29 12.12
CA LEU A 58 -8.25 21.36 12.42
C LEU A 58 -8.11 20.68 13.79
N ASN A 59 -7.09 21.05 14.57
CA ASN A 59 -6.79 20.47 15.90
C ASN A 59 -6.69 18.93 15.90
N MET A 60 -6.29 18.34 14.77
CA MET A 60 -6.16 16.89 14.60
C MET A 60 -4.88 16.35 15.26
N GLY A 61 -3.98 17.21 15.73
CA GLY A 61 -2.72 16.83 16.39
C GLY A 61 -1.90 15.87 15.54
N ILE A 62 -1.54 14.72 16.12
CA ILE A 62 -0.72 13.67 15.48
C ILE A 62 -1.39 13.09 14.22
N ASN A 63 -2.72 13.02 14.20
CA ASN A 63 -3.46 12.50 13.04
C ASN A 63 -3.35 13.43 11.83
N GLY A 64 -3.32 14.75 12.07
CA GLY A 64 -3.14 15.75 11.02
C GLY A 64 -1.78 15.64 10.35
N LEU A 65 -0.73 15.36 11.13
CA LEU A 65 0.62 15.12 10.63
C LEU A 65 0.70 13.85 9.77
N ALA A 66 0.08 12.75 10.22
CA ALA A 66 0.05 11.50 9.47
C ALA A 66 -0.68 11.64 8.12
N LEU A 67 -1.79 12.39 8.11
CA LEU A 67 -2.56 12.67 6.90
C LEU A 67 -1.78 13.60 5.95
N ALA A 68 -1.17 14.66 6.46
CA ALA A 68 -0.33 15.56 5.69
C ALA A 68 0.83 14.82 5.00
N ASN A 69 1.51 13.93 5.73
CA ASN A 69 2.58 13.11 5.18
C ASN A 69 2.10 12.18 4.05
N SER A 70 0.96 11.54 4.25
CA SER A 70 0.39 10.62 3.28
C SER A 70 -0.03 11.34 2.00
N ILE A 71 -0.67 12.51 2.12
CA ILE A 71 -1.05 13.34 0.98
C ILE A 71 0.20 13.84 0.24
N ALA A 72 1.19 14.37 0.95
CA ALA A 72 2.42 14.86 0.33
C ALA A 72 3.16 13.76 -0.46
N THR A 73 3.25 12.56 0.11
CA THR A 73 3.88 11.42 -0.56
C THR A 73 3.09 10.98 -1.79
N LEU A 74 1.76 10.97 -1.73
CA LEU A 74 0.92 10.67 -2.90
C LEU A 74 1.06 11.73 -3.99
N LEU A 75 1.14 13.01 -3.62
CA LEU A 75 1.40 14.10 -4.55
C LEU A 75 2.76 13.92 -5.24
N GLU A 76 3.81 13.60 -4.49
CA GLU A 76 5.14 13.32 -5.04
C GLU A 76 5.12 12.16 -6.04
N ALA A 77 4.49 11.04 -5.65
CA ALA A 77 4.33 9.87 -6.52
C ALA A 77 3.57 10.23 -7.81
N ALA A 78 2.47 10.99 -7.70
CA ALA A 78 1.66 11.40 -8.83
C ALA A 78 2.44 12.32 -9.78
N LEU A 79 3.17 13.30 -9.25
CA LEU A 79 3.98 14.22 -10.04
C LEU A 79 5.11 13.48 -10.77
N LEU A 80 5.82 12.58 -10.08
CA LEU A 80 6.83 11.72 -10.69
C LEU A 80 6.23 10.87 -11.82
N PHE A 81 5.06 10.27 -11.58
CA PHE A 81 4.40 9.43 -12.57
C PHE A 81 3.96 10.21 -13.82
N ILE A 82 3.34 11.39 -13.64
CA ILE A 82 2.86 12.23 -14.75
C ILE A 82 4.03 12.74 -15.59
N LEU A 83 5.10 13.23 -14.96
CA LEU A 83 6.28 13.69 -15.67
C LEU A 83 7.00 12.54 -16.40
N LEU A 84 7.01 11.34 -15.81
CA LEU A 84 7.61 10.17 -16.46
C LEU A 84 6.76 9.70 -17.64
N ALA A 85 5.44 9.61 -17.46
CA ALA A 85 4.50 9.18 -18.51
C ALA A 85 4.55 10.09 -19.74
N SER A 86 4.65 11.41 -19.52
CA SER A 86 4.79 12.39 -20.60
C SER A 86 6.13 12.27 -21.34
N ARG A 87 7.24 12.05 -20.62
CA ARG A 87 8.58 11.90 -21.24
C ARG A 87 8.79 10.57 -21.96
N ALA A 88 8.33 9.47 -21.37
CA ALA A 88 8.59 8.13 -21.88
C ALA A 88 7.51 7.62 -22.87
N ARG A 89 6.48 8.44 -23.18
CA ARG A 89 5.29 8.04 -23.96
C ARG A 89 4.78 6.66 -23.57
N LEU A 90 4.70 6.42 -22.25
CA LEU A 90 4.32 5.11 -21.72
C LEU A 90 2.97 4.73 -22.31
N ARG A 91 2.91 3.55 -22.95
CA ARG A 91 1.64 2.93 -23.31
C ARG A 91 0.94 2.55 -22.01
N LEU A 92 0.04 3.42 -21.54
CA LEU A 92 -0.85 3.16 -20.39
C LEU A 92 -1.90 2.08 -20.69
N VAL A 93 -1.94 1.58 -21.93
CA VAL A 93 -2.89 0.59 -22.40
C VAL A 93 -2.67 -0.73 -21.64
N GLY A 94 -3.65 -1.10 -20.80
CA GLY A 94 -3.62 -2.32 -20.00
C GLY A 94 -3.40 -2.10 -18.50
N LEU A 95 -2.66 -1.04 -18.11
CA LEU A 95 -2.37 -0.74 -16.70
C LEU A 95 -3.65 -0.52 -15.89
N GLY A 96 -4.62 0.20 -16.42
CA GLY A 96 -5.89 0.46 -15.72
C GLY A 96 -6.68 -0.82 -15.41
N VAL A 97 -6.63 -1.82 -16.30
CA VAL A 97 -7.34 -3.10 -16.09
C VAL A 97 -6.62 -3.92 -15.02
N GLU A 98 -5.28 -3.93 -15.03
CA GLU A 98 -4.50 -4.63 -14.00
C GLU A 98 -4.65 -3.98 -12.63
N THR A 99 -4.58 -2.65 -12.55
CA THR A 99 -4.84 -1.90 -11.33
C THR A 99 -6.26 -2.17 -10.80
N LEU A 100 -7.27 -2.25 -11.68
CA LEU A 100 -8.64 -2.57 -11.25
C LEU A 100 -8.76 -4.00 -10.70
N LYS A 101 -8.05 -4.96 -11.29
CA LYS A 101 -7.97 -6.33 -10.76
C LYS A 101 -7.26 -6.39 -9.40
N GLN A 102 -6.18 -5.63 -9.22
CA GLN A 102 -5.48 -5.53 -7.93
C GLN A 102 -6.35 -4.87 -6.86
N LEU A 103 -7.07 -3.80 -7.22
CA LEU A 103 -8.00 -3.12 -6.32
C LEU A 103 -9.15 -4.02 -5.90
N SER A 104 -9.73 -4.78 -6.84
CA SER A 104 -10.79 -5.74 -6.53
C SER A 104 -10.30 -6.90 -5.66
N ALA A 105 -9.10 -7.45 -5.92
CA ALA A 105 -8.49 -8.46 -5.04
C ALA A 105 -8.22 -7.90 -3.62
N SER A 106 -7.75 -6.66 -3.52
CA SER A 106 -7.50 -5.98 -2.24
C SER A 106 -8.80 -5.70 -1.49
N LEU A 107 -9.88 -5.36 -2.19
CA LEU A 107 -11.20 -5.18 -1.61
C LEU A 107 -11.76 -6.50 -1.07
N LEU A 108 -11.66 -7.59 -1.82
CA LEU A 108 -12.07 -8.92 -1.37
C LEU A 108 -11.31 -9.37 -0.13
N MET A 109 -9.99 -9.14 -0.09
CA MET A 109 -9.18 -9.35 1.11
C MET A 109 -9.71 -8.54 2.29
N GLY A 110 -9.97 -7.25 2.11
CA GLY A 110 -10.49 -6.37 3.17
C GLY A 110 -11.83 -6.84 3.72
N VAL A 111 -12.76 -7.25 2.85
CA VAL A 111 -14.06 -7.79 3.25
C VAL A 111 -13.91 -9.11 4.01
N ALA A 112 -13.04 -10.02 3.56
CA ALA A 112 -12.80 -11.28 4.25
C ALA A 112 -12.16 -11.09 5.63
N MET A 113 -11.17 -10.19 5.74
CA MET A 113 -10.56 -9.83 7.03
C MET A 113 -11.59 -9.20 7.97
N PHE A 114 -12.43 -8.30 7.46
CA PHE A 114 -13.51 -7.69 8.26
C PHE A 114 -14.50 -8.73 8.77
N GLY A 115 -14.94 -9.66 7.92
CA GLY A 115 -15.81 -10.77 8.31
C GLY A 115 -15.15 -11.69 9.35
N PHE A 116 -13.89 -12.08 9.15
CA PHE A 116 -13.14 -12.92 10.08
C PHE A 116 -13.00 -12.27 11.46
N ILE A 117 -12.65 -10.97 11.50
CA ILE A 117 -12.51 -10.23 12.76
C ILE A 117 -13.87 -10.11 13.47
N ARG A 118 -14.97 -9.87 12.74
CA ARG A 118 -16.33 -9.81 13.33
C ARG A 118 -16.76 -11.14 13.92
N VAL A 119 -16.58 -12.25 13.21
CA VAL A 119 -16.93 -13.58 13.70
C VAL A 119 -16.08 -13.98 14.90
N THR A 120 -14.80 -13.62 14.89
CA THR A 120 -13.87 -13.96 15.99
C THR A 120 -14.10 -13.06 17.21
N ASN A 121 -14.47 -11.79 17.05
CA ASN A 121 -14.80 -10.91 18.17
C ASN A 121 -16.14 -11.23 18.85
N LEU A 122 -17.11 -11.79 18.11
CA LEU A 122 -18.43 -12.17 18.66
C LEU A 122 -18.37 -13.02 19.95
N PRO A 123 -17.51 -14.05 20.05
CA PRO A 123 -17.33 -14.81 21.29
C PRO A 123 -16.40 -14.12 22.31
N PHE A 124 -15.50 -13.21 21.89
CA PHE A 124 -14.56 -12.53 22.81
C PHE A 124 -15.18 -11.35 23.55
N ASP A 125 -16.20 -10.67 23.00
CA ASP A 125 -16.94 -9.61 23.73
C ASP A 125 -17.73 -10.14 24.94
N LEU A 126 -17.91 -11.47 25.07
CA LEU A 126 -18.52 -12.12 26.23
C LEU A 126 -17.52 -12.43 27.35
N PHE A 127 -16.22 -12.39 27.07
CA PHE A 127 -15.15 -12.61 28.06
C PHE A 127 -14.49 -11.27 28.39
N VAL A 128 -14.68 -10.82 29.64
CA VAL A 128 -14.06 -9.61 30.19
C VAL A 128 -12.53 -9.70 30.03
N ASP A 129 -11.98 -8.74 29.28
CA ASP A 129 -10.55 -8.48 29.04
C ASP A 129 -9.72 -9.67 28.48
N PRO A 130 -9.75 -9.91 27.15
CA PRO A 130 -8.89 -10.91 26.53
C PRO A 130 -7.40 -10.53 26.72
N PRO A 131 -6.53 -11.49 27.07
CA PRO A 131 -5.11 -11.23 27.23
C PRO A 131 -4.50 -10.74 25.91
N LYS A 132 -3.57 -9.78 25.98
CA LYS A 132 -2.92 -9.14 24.80
C LYS A 132 -2.33 -10.16 23.81
N LEU A 133 -1.90 -11.34 24.30
CA LEU A 133 -1.39 -12.43 23.48
C LEU A 133 -2.46 -13.02 22.54
N VAL A 134 -3.70 -13.14 23.01
CA VAL A 134 -4.83 -13.66 22.21
C VAL A 134 -5.19 -12.65 21.12
N LEU A 135 -5.21 -11.36 21.44
CA LEU A 135 -5.44 -10.30 20.43
C LEU A 135 -4.31 -10.27 19.38
N ALA A 136 -3.07 -10.47 19.79
CA ALA A 136 -1.94 -10.58 18.86
C ALA A 136 -2.07 -11.82 17.95
N LEU A 137 -2.43 -12.98 18.51
CA LEU A 137 -2.65 -14.18 17.71
C LEU A 137 -3.81 -14.00 16.73
N GLN A 138 -4.91 -13.38 17.16
CA GLN A 138 -6.06 -13.09 16.32
C GLN A 138 -5.70 -12.15 15.16
N THR A 139 -4.90 -11.11 15.40
CA THR A 139 -4.45 -10.20 14.32
C THR A 139 -3.52 -10.90 13.32
N ILE A 140 -2.64 -11.79 13.79
CA ILE A 140 -1.80 -12.63 12.92
C ILE A 140 -2.65 -13.58 12.07
N LEU A 141 -3.63 -14.25 12.68
CA LEU A 141 -4.53 -15.14 11.96
C LEU A 141 -5.39 -14.38 10.95
N ALA A 142 -5.91 -13.21 11.32
CA ALA A 142 -6.65 -12.34 10.41
C ALA A 142 -5.78 -11.90 9.22
N ALA A 143 -4.51 -11.54 9.47
CA ALA A 143 -3.56 -11.21 8.41
C ALA A 143 -3.25 -12.40 7.51
N ALA A 144 -3.11 -13.61 8.07
CA ALA A 144 -2.90 -14.84 7.30
C ALA A 144 -4.11 -15.17 6.41
N VAL A 145 -5.33 -15.08 6.95
CA VAL A 145 -6.57 -15.27 6.19
C VAL A 145 -6.70 -14.23 5.07
N GLY A 146 -6.44 -12.95 5.37
CA GLY A 146 -6.42 -11.89 4.37
C GLY A 146 -5.42 -12.16 3.25
N GLY A 147 -4.19 -12.53 3.59
CA GLY A 147 -3.15 -12.90 2.63
C GLY A 147 -3.57 -14.07 1.74
N LEU A 148 -4.17 -15.12 2.30
CA LEU A 148 -4.68 -16.26 1.53
C LEU A 148 -5.81 -15.86 0.56
N VAL A 149 -6.74 -15.02 1.02
CA VAL A 149 -7.85 -14.52 0.18
C VAL A 149 -7.31 -13.64 -0.94
N TYR A 150 -6.34 -12.77 -0.66
CA TYR A 150 -5.70 -11.95 -1.68
C TYR A 150 -5.03 -12.81 -2.75
N LEU A 151 -4.24 -13.82 -2.34
CA LEU A 151 -3.57 -14.74 -3.27
C LEU A 151 -4.58 -15.53 -4.12
N ALA A 152 -5.65 -16.04 -3.50
CA ALA A 152 -6.71 -16.75 -4.20
C ALA A 152 -7.45 -15.85 -5.21
N ALA A 153 -7.82 -14.64 -4.79
CA ALA A 153 -8.48 -13.66 -5.65
C ALA A 153 -7.58 -13.22 -6.81
N ALA A 154 -6.30 -12.94 -6.54
CA ALA A 154 -5.32 -12.57 -7.54
C ALA A 154 -5.06 -13.70 -8.55
N TYR A 155 -5.07 -14.96 -8.10
CA TYR A 155 -4.99 -16.13 -8.97
C TYR A 155 -6.24 -16.27 -9.86
N LEU A 156 -7.43 -16.12 -9.28
CA LEU A 156 -8.71 -16.25 -9.99
C LEU A 156 -8.91 -15.13 -11.02
N LEU A 157 -8.55 -13.88 -10.68
CA LEU A 157 -8.60 -12.72 -11.56
C LEU A 157 -7.50 -12.72 -12.64
N ARG A 158 -6.59 -13.71 -12.60
CA ARG A 158 -5.45 -13.86 -13.53
C ARG A 158 -4.67 -12.56 -13.64
N ILE A 159 -4.19 -12.05 -12.52
CA ILE A 159 -3.31 -10.89 -12.49
C ILE A 159 -1.97 -11.30 -13.09
N GLY A 160 -1.52 -10.61 -14.15
CA GLY A 160 -0.32 -10.96 -14.91
C GLY A 160 0.93 -11.08 -14.02
N GLU A 161 1.11 -10.12 -13.11
CA GLU A 161 2.23 -10.08 -12.15
C GLU A 161 2.32 -11.33 -11.27
N LEU A 162 1.17 -11.84 -10.76
CA LEU A 162 1.17 -13.05 -9.94
C LEU A 162 1.58 -14.27 -10.76
N GLN A 163 1.13 -14.34 -12.02
CA GLN A 163 1.51 -15.42 -12.92
C GLN A 163 3.00 -15.38 -13.26
N GLU A 164 3.58 -14.20 -13.45
CA GLU A 164 5.03 -14.04 -13.64
C GLU A 164 5.82 -14.52 -12.42
N ILE A 165 5.41 -14.11 -11.21
CA ILE A 165 6.06 -14.54 -9.96
C ILE A 165 5.97 -16.05 -9.81
N VAL A 166 4.78 -16.64 -10.01
CA VAL A 166 4.58 -18.09 -9.93
C VAL A 166 5.41 -18.82 -10.99
N ALA A 167 5.51 -18.29 -12.21
CA ALA A 167 6.34 -18.85 -13.27
C ALA A 167 7.83 -18.85 -12.89
N VAL A 168 8.35 -17.76 -12.33
CA VAL A 168 9.74 -17.65 -11.87
C VAL A 168 10.01 -18.63 -10.72
N VAL A 169 9.12 -18.71 -9.74
CA VAL A 169 9.26 -19.65 -8.61
C VAL A 169 9.23 -21.09 -9.12
N ARG A 170 8.28 -21.44 -9.99
CA ARG A 170 8.17 -22.78 -10.59
C ARG A 170 9.41 -23.13 -11.39
N ALA A 171 9.93 -22.20 -12.20
CA ALA A 171 11.16 -22.39 -12.97
C ALA A 171 12.36 -22.63 -12.06
N ARG A 172 12.48 -21.90 -10.93
CA ARG A 172 13.58 -22.08 -9.98
C ARG A 172 13.50 -23.39 -9.20
N VAL A 173 12.29 -23.82 -8.82
CA VAL A 173 12.05 -25.11 -8.16
C VAL A 173 12.33 -26.28 -9.10
N MET A 174 11.94 -26.17 -10.38
CA MET A 174 12.24 -27.18 -11.40
C MET A 174 13.73 -27.24 -11.74
N ARG A 175 14.43 -26.10 -11.76
CA ARG A 175 15.88 -26.04 -11.99
C ARG A 175 16.70 -26.59 -10.82
N LYS A 176 16.13 -26.68 -9.62
CA LYS A 176 16.72 -27.35 -8.45
C LYS A 176 16.42 -28.85 -8.39
N ARG A 177 15.62 -29.37 -9.33
CA ARG A 177 15.19 -30.78 -9.41
C ARG A 177 15.80 -31.55 -10.59
N GLY A 178 16.90 -31.07 -11.18
CA GLY A 178 17.61 -31.88 -12.16
C GLY A 178 19.07 -31.51 -12.34
N PRO A 179 19.92 -32.52 -12.57
CA PRO A 179 20.09 -33.77 -11.83
C PRO A 179 20.86 -33.58 -10.51
#